data_AF-A0A3B8QXG0-F1
#
_entry.id   AF-A0A3B8QXG0-F1
#
_cell.length_a   1.000
_cell.length_b   1.000
_cell.length_c   1.000
_cell.angle_alpha   90.00
_cell.angle_beta   90.00
_cell.angle_gamma   90.00
#
_symmetry.space_group_name_H-M   'P 1'
#
loop_
_entity.id
_entity.type
_entity.pdbx_description
1 polymer ?
#
loop_
_entity_poly.entity_id
_entity_poly.type
_entity_poly.pdbx_seq_one_letter_code
_entity_poly.pdbx_strand_id
1 'polypeptide(L)'
;MANKKGLDPLKFGLLETPLQIDNKITGRAGEEYQRMVVMADSIGLGASVIDWYQVALKLAKEHVPELKEHKSAGAKSKWGVFEKVMLAGEIYRLKSTGLTLEQACGELSKEDVWKSFLDKKEGTYGSDAKAALLKQYKANSPEISLGMKNYLFYAQTDDMDGWQKELALIKKK
;
A
#
# COMPACT_ATOMS: atom_id res chain seq x y z
N MET A 1 13.02 22.03 -16.97
CA MET A 1 12.07 22.61 -15.98
C MET A 1 12.14 24.12 -16.13
N ALA A 2 11.11 24.74 -16.70
CA ALA A 2 11.08 26.20 -16.81
C ALA A 2 10.99 26.81 -15.40
N ASN A 3 11.89 27.74 -15.06
CA ASN A 3 11.81 28.51 -13.83
C ASN A 3 10.43 29.19 -13.79
N LYS A 4 9.56 28.74 -12.87
CA LYS A 4 8.26 29.38 -12.65
C LYS A 4 8.51 30.72 -11.97
N LYS A 5 8.80 31.76 -12.75
CA LYS A 5 8.95 33.12 -12.23
C LYS A 5 7.59 33.56 -11.67
N GLY A 6 7.59 33.94 -10.39
CA GLY A 6 6.44 34.60 -9.78
C GLY A 6 6.07 35.86 -10.58
N LEU A 7 4.83 36.29 -10.43
CA LEU A 7 4.43 37.56 -11.01
C LEU A 7 5.14 38.70 -10.28
N ASP A 8 5.72 39.65 -11.02
CA ASP A 8 6.39 40.80 -10.42
C ASP A 8 5.36 41.65 -9.61
N PRO A 9 5.75 42.27 -8.48
CA PRO A 9 4.85 43.10 -7.70
C PRO A 9 4.26 44.23 -8.55
N LEU A 10 2.99 44.57 -8.33
CA LEU A 10 2.35 45.66 -9.03
C LEU A 10 2.94 46.99 -8.54
N LYS A 11 3.42 47.82 -9.47
CA LYS A 11 4.04 49.12 -9.17
C LYS A 11 3.30 50.22 -9.91
N PHE A 12 2.96 51.27 -9.16
CA PHE A 12 2.34 52.47 -9.69
C PHE A 12 3.33 53.63 -9.64
N GLY A 13 3.40 54.40 -10.72
CA GLY A 13 4.19 55.62 -10.77
C GLY A 13 3.43 56.79 -10.12
N LEU A 14 4.16 57.72 -9.48
CA LEU A 14 3.58 58.89 -8.81
C LEU A 14 2.74 59.79 -9.74
N LEU A 15 3.05 59.78 -11.04
CA LEU A 15 2.40 60.61 -12.08
C LEU A 15 1.43 59.81 -12.97
N GLU A 16 1.12 58.56 -12.61
CA GLU A 16 0.20 57.75 -13.42
C GLU A 16 -1.24 58.22 -13.25
N THR A 17 -1.95 58.32 -14.37
CA THR A 17 -3.36 58.69 -14.33
C THR A 17 -4.19 57.56 -13.73
N PRO A 18 -5.34 57.85 -13.10
CA PRO A 18 -6.23 56.82 -12.55
C PRO A 18 -6.62 55.75 -13.57
N LEU A 19 -6.76 56.12 -14.84
CA LEU A 19 -7.07 55.21 -15.94
C LEU A 19 -5.90 54.25 -16.25
N GLN A 20 -4.65 54.72 -16.17
CA GLN A 20 -3.47 53.87 -16.35
C GLN A 20 -3.29 52.88 -15.19
N ILE A 21 -3.59 53.32 -13.97
CA ILE A 21 -3.61 52.48 -12.77
C ILE A 21 -4.65 51.37 -12.91
N ASP A 22 -5.87 51.72 -13.33
CA ASP A 22 -6.98 50.76 -13.48
C ASP A 22 -6.72 49.72 -14.58
N ASN A 23 -6.14 50.15 -15.71
CA ASN A 23 -5.73 49.24 -16.78
C ASN A 23 -4.67 48.23 -16.32
N LYS A 24 -3.73 48.65 -15.46
CA LYS A 24 -2.71 47.75 -14.89
C LYS A 24 -3.33 46.74 -13.92
N ILE A 25 -4.26 47.18 -13.07
CA ILE A 25 -4.97 46.30 -12.13
C ILE A 25 -5.79 45.26 -12.91
N THR A 26 -6.55 45.70 -13.91
CA THR A 26 -7.38 44.82 -14.74
C THR A 26 -6.53 43.84 -15.55
N GLY A 27 -5.43 44.31 -16.15
CA GLY A 27 -4.48 43.44 -16.86
C GLY A 27 -3.87 42.38 -15.94
N ARG A 28 -3.53 42.76 -14.70
CA ARG A 28 -3.03 41.82 -13.70
C ARG A 28 -4.07 40.78 -13.30
N ALA A 29 -5.29 41.21 -13.01
CA ALA A 29 -6.37 40.31 -12.66
C ALA A 29 -6.62 39.27 -13.76
N GLY A 30 -6.54 39.69 -15.03
CA GLY A 30 -6.63 38.79 -16.18
C GLY A 30 -5.50 37.74 -16.22
N GLU A 31 -4.25 38.15 -16.01
CA GLU A 31 -3.11 37.23 -16.01
C GLU A 31 -3.17 36.24 -14.84
N GLU A 32 -3.55 36.70 -13.65
CA GLU A 32 -3.73 35.85 -12.47
C GLU A 32 -4.83 34.82 -12.69
N TYR A 33 -5.97 35.25 -13.26
CA TYR A 33 -7.07 34.36 -13.60
C TYR A 33 -6.64 33.28 -14.59
N GLN A 34 -5.92 33.64 -15.66
CA GLN A 34 -5.41 32.66 -16.64
C GLN A 34 -4.47 31.64 -16.01
N ARG A 35 -3.58 32.08 -15.11
CA ARG A 35 -2.70 31.16 -14.37
C ARG A 35 -3.48 30.23 -13.44
N MET A 36 -4.54 30.71 -12.80
CA MET A 36 -5.42 29.89 -11.98
C MET A 36 -6.18 28.84 -12.81
N VAL A 37 -6.62 29.19 -14.03
CA VAL A 37 -7.25 28.26 -14.97
C VAL A 37 -6.27 27.16 -15.37
N VAL A 38 -5.06 27.53 -15.82
CA VAL A 38 -4.00 26.56 -16.19
C VAL A 38 -3.64 25.65 -15.01
N MET A 39 -3.65 26.18 -13.79
CA MET A 39 -3.44 25.39 -12.58
C MET A 39 -4.58 24.39 -12.36
N ALA A 40 -5.84 24.82 -12.48
CA ALA A 40 -7.01 23.96 -12.36
C ALA A 40 -7.00 22.82 -13.40
N ASP A 41 -6.60 23.13 -14.64
CA ASP A 41 -6.39 22.14 -15.70
C ASP A 41 -5.30 21.13 -15.31
N SER A 42 -4.17 21.59 -14.78
CA SER A 42 -3.05 20.72 -14.40
C SER A 42 -3.39 19.73 -13.29
N ILE A 43 -4.34 20.08 -12.41
CA ILE A 43 -4.87 19.18 -11.38
C ILE A 43 -6.08 18.37 -11.87
N GLY A 44 -6.43 18.42 -13.16
CA GLY A 44 -7.53 17.66 -13.75
C GLY A 44 -8.94 18.13 -13.34
N LEU A 45 -9.07 19.38 -12.89
CA LEU A 45 -10.34 20.05 -12.61
C LEU A 45 -10.66 21.13 -13.67
N GLY A 46 -10.05 21.00 -14.84
CA GLY A 46 -10.30 21.84 -16.00
C GLY A 46 -11.66 21.56 -16.61
N ALA A 47 -12.63 22.44 -16.35
CA ALA A 47 -13.97 22.39 -16.93
C ALA A 47 -14.37 23.76 -17.48
N SER A 48 -15.39 23.80 -18.35
CA SER A 48 -15.94 25.05 -18.88
C SER A 48 -16.44 26.00 -17.79
N VAL A 49 -16.83 25.45 -16.64
CA VAL A 49 -17.09 26.18 -15.40
C VAL A 49 -16.22 25.58 -14.31
N ILE A 50 -15.21 26.33 -13.87
CA ILE A 50 -14.28 25.87 -12.82
C ILE A 50 -14.94 26.03 -11.46
N ASP A 51 -15.11 24.92 -10.75
CA ASP A 51 -15.49 24.94 -9.34
C ASP A 51 -14.25 25.23 -8.48
N TRP A 52 -14.06 26.51 -8.14
CA TRP A 52 -12.93 26.96 -7.32
C TRP A 52 -12.90 26.35 -5.92
N TYR A 53 -14.06 25.91 -5.39
CA TYR A 53 -14.11 25.23 -4.10
C TYR A 53 -13.46 23.84 -4.19
N GLN A 54 -13.73 23.09 -5.27
CA GLN A 54 -13.09 21.80 -5.51
C GLN A 54 -11.59 21.93 -5.78
N VAL A 55 -11.18 22.97 -6.51
CA VAL A 55 -9.77 23.30 -6.73
C VAL A 55 -9.06 23.55 -5.40
N ALA A 56 -9.65 24.39 -4.53
CA ALA A 56 -9.10 24.69 -3.21
C ALA A 56 -9.03 23.43 -2.32
N LEU A 57 -10.08 22.60 -2.29
CA LEU A 57 -10.08 21.34 -1.54
C LEU A 57 -9.01 20.37 -2.02
N LYS A 58 -8.82 20.23 -3.33
CA LYS A 58 -7.80 19.33 -3.89
C LYS A 58 -6.39 19.78 -3.51
N LEU A 59 -6.13 21.09 -3.58
CA LEU A 59 -4.86 21.66 -3.16
C LEU A 59 -4.63 21.55 -1.66
N ALA A 60 -5.69 21.73 -0.86
CA ALA A 60 -5.62 21.52 0.58
C ALA A 60 -5.26 20.06 0.90
N LYS A 61 -5.90 19.08 0.25
CA LYS A 61 -5.55 17.66 0.40
C LYS A 61 -4.12 17.32 -0.03
N GLU A 62 -3.55 18.06 -0.99
CA GLU A 62 -2.20 17.79 -1.49
C GLU A 62 -1.10 18.41 -0.60
N HIS A 63 -1.33 19.63 -0.09
CA HIS A 63 -0.30 20.41 0.60
C HIS A 63 -0.47 20.48 2.12
N VAL A 64 -1.68 20.36 2.66
CA VAL A 64 -1.93 20.41 4.11
C VAL A 64 -1.81 18.99 4.69
N PRO A 65 -0.84 18.73 5.59
CA PRO A 65 -0.60 17.39 6.14
C PRO A 65 -1.83 16.77 6.82
N GLU A 66 -2.65 17.57 7.48
CA GLU A 66 -3.84 17.14 8.23
C GLU A 66 -4.99 16.71 7.33
N LEU A 67 -5.06 17.25 6.11
CA LEU A 67 -6.12 16.99 5.14
C LEU A 67 -5.69 16.01 4.05
N LYS A 68 -4.42 15.59 4.05
CA LYS A 68 -3.97 14.49 3.20
C LYS A 68 -4.85 13.29 3.51
N GLU A 69 -5.49 12.75 2.48
CA GLU A 69 -6.11 11.45 2.58
C GLU A 69 -5.02 10.44 2.91
N HIS A 70 -4.87 10.14 4.20
CA HIS A 70 -4.25 8.91 4.63
C HIS A 70 -5.13 7.82 4.01
N LYS A 71 -4.71 7.27 2.86
CA LYS A 71 -5.25 6.00 2.37
C LYS A 71 -5.31 5.13 3.59
N SER A 72 -6.53 4.79 4.03
CA SER A 72 -6.70 3.84 5.11
C SER A 72 -5.84 2.66 4.71
N ALA A 73 -4.81 2.37 5.50
CA ALA A 73 -4.01 1.19 5.26
C ALA A 73 -5.03 0.06 5.31
N GLY A 74 -5.39 -0.48 4.13
CA GLY A 74 -6.38 -1.53 4.02
C GLY A 74 -6.03 -2.60 5.05
N ALA A 75 -7.04 -3.20 5.68
CA ALA A 75 -6.90 -4.13 6.79
C ALA A 75 -5.58 -4.91 6.66
N LYS A 76 -4.64 -4.68 7.61
CA LYS A 76 -3.26 -5.21 7.55
C LYS A 76 -3.29 -6.61 6.96
N SER A 77 -2.57 -6.84 5.86
CA SER A 77 -2.44 -8.19 5.29
C SER A 77 -2.05 -9.12 6.44
N LYS A 78 -2.98 -9.98 6.84
CA LYS A 78 -2.91 -10.74 8.10
C LYS A 78 -1.82 -11.82 8.06
N TRP A 79 -1.20 -12.01 6.90
CA TRP A 79 -0.03 -12.83 6.66
C TRP A 79 1.24 -12.03 6.93
N GLY A 80 1.72 -12.10 8.17
CA GLY A 80 3.01 -11.55 8.55
C GLY A 80 4.16 -12.39 7.98
N VAL A 81 5.37 -11.87 8.13
CA VAL A 81 6.61 -12.57 7.73
C VAL A 81 6.72 -13.90 8.46
N PHE A 82 6.39 -13.92 9.76
CA PHE A 82 6.41 -15.13 10.58
C PHE A 82 5.54 -16.24 10.01
N GLU A 83 4.26 -15.95 9.73
CA GLU A 83 3.31 -16.96 9.26
C GLU A 83 3.72 -17.52 7.88
N LYS A 84 4.32 -16.69 7.02
CA LYS A 84 4.86 -17.13 5.72
C LYS A 84 6.11 -18.00 5.84
N VAL A 85 7.02 -17.66 6.77
CA VAL A 85 8.23 -18.45 7.05
C VAL A 85 7.86 -19.83 7.59
N MET A 86 6.93 -19.90 8.54
CA MET A 86 6.45 -21.17 9.09
C MET A 86 5.74 -22.02 8.04
N LEU A 87 4.88 -21.41 7.21
CA LEU A 87 4.23 -22.11 6.10
C LEU A 87 5.26 -22.69 5.12
N ALA A 88 6.29 -21.93 4.77
CA ALA A 88 7.33 -22.40 3.85
C ALA A 88 8.16 -23.56 4.43
N GLY A 89 8.47 -23.52 5.73
CA GLY A 89 9.16 -24.61 6.41
C GLY A 89 8.32 -25.90 6.43
N GLU A 90 7.03 -25.80 6.72
CA GLU A 90 6.11 -26.95 6.70
C GLU A 90 5.89 -27.53 5.30
N ILE A 91 5.76 -26.66 4.28
CA ILE A 91 5.71 -27.11 2.89
C ILE A 91 7.01 -27.82 2.51
N TYR A 92 8.17 -27.30 2.93
CA TYR A 92 9.45 -27.96 2.67
C TYR A 92 9.53 -29.33 3.35
N ARG A 93 9.14 -29.43 4.62
CA ARG A 93 9.04 -30.69 5.37
C ARG A 93 8.21 -31.73 4.60
N LEU A 94 7.01 -31.36 4.17
CA LEU A 94 6.13 -32.27 3.43
C LEU A 94 6.63 -32.59 2.02
N LYS A 95 7.28 -31.64 1.34
CA LYS A 95 7.93 -31.92 0.04
C LYS A 95 9.11 -32.87 0.18
N SER A 96 9.82 -32.86 1.31
CA SER A 96 10.93 -33.78 1.57
C SER A 96 10.48 -35.24 1.69
N THR A 97 9.20 -35.49 1.98
CA THR A 97 8.59 -36.83 1.96
C THR A 97 8.03 -37.23 0.58
N GLY A 98 8.30 -36.44 -0.46
CA GLY A 98 7.90 -36.74 -1.85
C GLY A 98 6.55 -36.16 -2.28
N LEU A 99 5.90 -35.33 -1.46
CA LEU A 99 4.62 -34.71 -1.82
C LEU A 99 4.82 -33.52 -2.79
N THR A 100 3.86 -33.32 -3.69
CA THR A 100 3.79 -32.09 -4.50
C THR A 100 3.39 -30.89 -3.64
N LEU A 101 3.60 -29.67 -4.14
CA LEU A 101 3.16 -28.45 -3.44
C LEU A 101 1.65 -28.47 -3.13
N GLU A 102 0.84 -28.94 -4.08
CA GLU A 102 -0.61 -28.99 -3.92
C GLU A 102 -1.06 -30.05 -2.92
N GLN A 103 -0.33 -31.18 -2.85
CA GLN A 103 -0.56 -32.21 -1.85
C GLN A 103 -0.14 -31.73 -0.47
N ALA A 104 1.03 -31.09 -0.36
CA ALA A 104 1.52 -30.50 0.88
C ALA A 104 0.53 -29.45 1.43
N CYS A 105 0.07 -28.51 0.60
CA CYS A 105 -0.95 -27.55 1.02
C CYS A 105 -2.29 -28.21 1.36
N GLY A 106 -2.63 -29.33 0.71
CA GLY A 106 -3.82 -30.11 1.04
C GLY A 106 -3.72 -30.80 2.40
N GLU A 107 -2.56 -31.32 2.78
CA GLU A 107 -2.33 -31.88 4.12
C GLU A 107 -2.30 -30.78 5.18
N LEU A 108 -1.59 -29.67 4.94
CA LEU A 108 -1.54 -28.54 5.88
C LEU A 108 -2.92 -27.93 6.12
N SER A 109 -3.79 -27.87 5.11
CA SER A 109 -5.17 -27.38 5.31
C SER A 109 -6.01 -28.21 6.29
N LYS A 110 -5.62 -29.46 6.56
CA LYS A 110 -6.29 -30.35 7.52
C LYS A 110 -5.74 -30.21 8.93
N GLU A 111 -4.54 -29.63 9.10
CA GLU A 111 -3.93 -29.47 10.41
C GLU A 111 -4.61 -28.37 11.23
N ASP A 112 -4.82 -28.62 12.52
CA ASP A 112 -5.54 -27.73 13.43
C ASP A 112 -4.97 -26.32 13.51
N VAL A 113 -3.64 -26.19 13.41
CA VAL A 113 -2.95 -24.89 13.48
C VAL A 113 -3.35 -24.01 12.30
N TRP A 114 -3.28 -24.55 11.09
CA TRP A 114 -3.60 -23.83 9.86
C TRP A 114 -5.11 -23.66 9.70
N LYS A 115 -5.90 -24.66 10.05
CA LYS A 115 -7.36 -24.56 10.04
C LYS A 115 -7.85 -23.45 10.97
N SER A 116 -7.38 -23.42 12.22
CA SER A 116 -7.76 -22.36 13.17
C SER A 116 -7.29 -20.97 12.71
N PHE A 117 -6.11 -20.88 12.10
CA PHE A 117 -5.58 -19.64 11.57
C PHE A 117 -6.42 -19.11 10.40
N LEU A 118 -6.77 -19.97 9.44
CA LEU A 118 -7.57 -19.61 8.27
C LEU A 118 -9.03 -19.28 8.65
N ASP A 119 -9.65 -20.09 9.52
CA ASP A 119 -11.01 -19.88 10.03
C ASP A 119 -11.16 -18.52 10.70
N LYS A 120 -10.21 -18.14 11.57
CA LYS A 120 -10.23 -16.86 12.29
C LYS A 120 -9.93 -15.65 11.40
N LYS A 121 -9.19 -15.82 10.29
CA LYS A 121 -8.57 -14.68 9.58
C LYS A 121 -9.03 -14.45 8.15
N GLU A 122 -9.46 -15.49 7.43
CA GLU A 122 -9.88 -15.40 6.03
C GLU A 122 -11.33 -15.84 5.78
N GLY A 123 -12.00 -16.49 6.74
CA GLY A 123 -13.39 -16.93 6.60
C GLY A 123 -13.57 -18.01 5.52
N THR A 124 -12.50 -18.71 5.18
CA THR A 124 -12.41 -19.64 4.06
C THR A 124 -12.78 -21.06 4.50
N TYR A 125 -13.96 -21.55 4.10
CA TYR A 125 -14.37 -22.93 4.35
C TYR A 125 -13.65 -23.90 3.40
N GLY A 126 -12.96 -24.90 3.95
CA GLY A 126 -12.58 -26.17 3.29
C GLY A 126 -11.82 -26.06 1.96
N SER A 127 -12.54 -25.93 0.84
CA SER A 127 -11.96 -25.79 -0.51
C SER A 127 -11.14 -24.52 -0.67
N ASP A 128 -11.52 -23.44 0.03
CA ASP A 128 -10.79 -22.18 -0.02
C ASP A 128 -9.50 -22.20 0.81
N ALA A 129 -9.39 -23.09 1.80
CA ALA A 129 -8.23 -23.16 2.69
C ALA A 129 -6.96 -23.59 1.94
N LYS A 130 -7.03 -24.63 1.10
CA LYS A 130 -5.91 -25.04 0.24
C LYS A 130 -5.51 -23.92 -0.73
N ALA A 131 -6.50 -23.28 -1.36
CA ALA A 131 -6.26 -22.18 -2.30
C ALA A 131 -5.62 -20.95 -1.61
N ALA A 132 -6.04 -20.66 -0.37
CA ALA A 132 -5.46 -19.62 0.47
C ALA A 132 -3.97 -19.87 0.77
N LEU A 133 -3.61 -21.10 1.17
CA LEU A 133 -2.21 -21.46 1.41
C LEU A 133 -1.37 -21.35 0.13
N LEU A 134 -1.90 -21.84 -1.00
CA LEU A 134 -1.23 -21.73 -2.30
C LEU A 134 -0.99 -20.28 -2.72
N LYS A 135 -1.96 -19.38 -2.47
CA LYS A 135 -1.84 -17.96 -2.81
C LYS A 135 -0.68 -17.26 -2.08
N GLN A 136 -0.31 -17.74 -0.89
CA GLN A 136 0.75 -17.14 -0.09
C GLN A 136 2.13 -17.69 -0.43
N TYR A 137 2.19 -18.88 -1.02
CA TYR A 137 3.44 -19.47 -1.45
C TYR A 137 3.92 -18.86 -2.77
N LYS A 138 4.93 -18.00 -2.71
CA LYS A 138 5.56 -17.39 -3.90
C LYS A 138 6.95 -17.93 -4.11
N ALA A 139 7.14 -18.79 -5.12
CA ALA A 139 8.46 -19.32 -5.47
C ALA A 139 9.51 -18.19 -5.55
N ASN A 140 10.69 -18.43 -4.97
CA ASN A 140 11.81 -17.50 -4.89
C ASN A 140 11.63 -16.27 -3.98
N SER A 141 10.68 -16.28 -3.04
CA SER A 141 10.60 -15.20 -2.04
C SER A 141 11.63 -15.39 -0.91
N PRO A 142 12.13 -14.30 -0.29
CA PRO A 142 13.03 -14.39 0.86
C PRO A 142 12.43 -15.18 2.03
N GLU A 143 11.11 -15.11 2.23
CA GLU A 143 10.40 -15.83 3.27
C GLU A 143 10.44 -17.35 3.05
N ILE A 144 10.43 -17.82 1.80
CA ILE A 144 10.58 -19.25 1.50
C ILE A 144 11.97 -19.73 1.86
N SER A 145 13.01 -19.03 1.40
CA SER A 145 14.40 -19.40 1.71
C SER A 145 14.66 -19.38 3.22
N LEU A 146 14.07 -18.41 3.93
CA LEU A 146 14.17 -18.31 5.39
C LEU A 146 13.41 -19.45 6.08
N GLY A 147 12.19 -19.78 5.63
CA GLY A 147 11.40 -20.88 6.17
C GLY A 147 12.09 -22.24 6.02
N MET A 148 12.67 -22.50 4.84
CA MET A 148 13.47 -23.70 4.60
C MET A 148 14.70 -23.77 5.53
N LYS A 149 15.45 -22.67 5.65
CA LYS A 149 16.62 -22.61 6.54
C LYS A 149 16.24 -22.79 8.00
N ASN A 150 15.12 -22.19 8.43
CA ASN A 150 14.64 -22.31 9.81
C ASN A 150 14.27 -23.77 10.13
N TYR A 151 13.49 -24.41 9.27
CA TYR A 151 13.17 -25.84 9.44
C TYR A 151 14.43 -26.71 9.45
N LEU A 152 15.37 -26.48 8.52
CA LEU A 152 16.61 -27.24 8.44
C LEU A 152 17.48 -27.06 9.69
N PHE A 153 17.51 -25.86 10.29
CA PHE A 153 18.22 -25.63 11.54
C PHE A 153 17.69 -26.55 12.64
N TYR A 154 16.37 -26.54 12.88
CA TYR A 154 15.74 -27.41 13.88
C TYR A 154 15.93 -28.90 13.59
N ALA A 155 15.85 -29.30 12.31
CA ALA A 155 16.10 -30.68 11.90
C ALA A 155 17.57 -31.11 12.08
N GLN A 156 18.53 -30.21 11.91
CA GLN A 156 19.96 -30.49 12.09
C GLN A 156 20.37 -30.50 13.57
N THR A 157 19.69 -29.72 14.41
CA THR A 157 19.94 -29.67 15.86
C THR A 157 19.11 -30.69 16.65
N ASP A 158 18.35 -31.56 15.98
CA ASP A 158 17.44 -32.55 16.59
C ASP A 158 16.41 -31.93 17.56
N ASP A 159 16.02 -30.68 17.31
CA ASP A 159 15.06 -29.92 18.14
C ASP A 159 13.71 -29.76 17.41
N MET A 160 13.14 -30.89 16.99
CA MET A 160 11.83 -30.90 16.34
C MET A 160 10.69 -30.49 17.29
N ASP A 161 10.89 -30.64 18.60
CA ASP A 161 9.96 -30.16 19.62
C ASP A 161 9.93 -28.62 19.67
N GLY A 162 11.09 -27.97 19.53
CA GLY A 162 11.20 -26.52 19.37
C GLY A 162 10.42 -26.01 18.16
N TRP A 163 10.58 -26.68 17.01
CA TRP A 163 9.83 -26.39 15.78
C TRP A 163 8.31 -26.46 16.00
N GLN A 164 7.81 -27.53 16.64
CA GLN A 164 6.38 -27.68 16.93
C GLN A 164 5.85 -26.61 17.89
N LYS A 165 6.65 -26.19 18.88
CA LYS A 165 6.29 -25.09 19.78
C LYS A 165 6.17 -23.76 19.04
N GLU A 166 7.07 -23.46 18.11
CA GLU A 166 6.98 -22.27 17.27
C GLU A 166 5.74 -22.29 16.37
N LEU A 167 5.43 -23.43 15.74
CA LEU A 167 4.22 -23.60 14.93
C LEU A 167 2.94 -23.33 15.74
N ALA A 168 2.90 -23.82 16.98
CA ALA A 168 1.75 -23.61 17.88
C ALA A 168 1.50 -22.12 18.20
N LEU A 169 2.48 -21.22 18.05
CA LEU A 169 2.30 -19.78 18.24
C LEU A 169 1.34 -19.18 17.20
N ILE A 170 1.23 -19.78 16.01
CA ILE A 170 0.29 -19.35 14.96
C ILE A 170 -1.16 -19.46 15.46
N LYS A 171 -1.48 -20.54 16.19
CA LYS A 171 -2.82 -20.79 16.75
C LYS A 171 -3.25 -19.78 17.82
N LYS A 172 -2.27 -19.20 18.54
CA LYS A 172 -2.49 -18.24 19.63
C LYS A 172 -2.75 -16.82 19.15
N LYS A 173 -2.41 -16.50 17.90
CA LYS A 173 -2.65 -15.19 17.26
C LYS A 173 -3.98 -15.13 16.51
#